data_AF-A0A529NA32-F1
#
_entry.id   AF-A0A529NA32-F1
#
_cell.length_a   1.000
_cell.length_b   1.000
_cell.length_c   1.000
_cell.angle_alpha   90.00
_cell.angle_beta   90.00
_cell.angle_gamma   90.00
#
_symmetry.space_group_name_H-M   'P 1'
#
loop_
_entity.id
_entity.type
_entity.pdbx_description
1 polymer ?
#
loop_
_entity_poly.entity_id
_entity_poly.type
_entity_poly.pdbx_seq_one_letter_code
_entity_poly.pdbx_strand_id
1 'polypeptide(L)'
;AVALVHDFGHTPFGHTGEEALNEKMAAWGGFDHNAQSLRVVTRLERRYAEFDGLNLTWETLEGLVKHNGPLTNAKGQGLKGPVPQAIRDYSQLHDLEL
;
A
#
# COMPACT_ATOMS: atom_id res chain seq x y z
N ALA A 1 -1.53 16.09 -0.04
CA ALA A 1 -1.66 14.92 -0.95
C ALA A 1 -1.89 13.65 -0.15
N VAL A 2 -0.95 13.22 0.71
CA VAL A 2 -1.04 11.98 1.51
C VAL A 2 -2.38 11.79 2.22
N ALA A 3 -2.87 12.80 2.95
CA ALA A 3 -4.16 12.71 3.65
C ALA A 3 -5.37 12.45 2.72
N LEU A 4 -5.29 12.80 1.43
CA LEU A 4 -6.39 12.57 0.48
C LEU A 4 -6.38 11.14 -0.09
N VAL A 5 -5.20 10.56 -0.30
CA VAL A 5 -5.02 9.23 -0.93
C VAL A 5 -4.90 8.08 0.07
N HIS A 6 -4.72 8.36 1.37
CA HIS A 6 -4.49 7.31 2.37
C HIS A 6 -5.64 6.30 2.47
N ASP A 7 -6.88 6.75 2.25
CA ASP A 7 -8.09 5.92 2.35
C ASP A 7 -8.53 5.26 1.03
N PHE A 8 -7.77 5.41 -0.06
CA PHE A 8 -8.20 4.89 -1.37
C PHE A 8 -8.30 3.36 -1.42
N GLY A 9 -7.60 2.68 -0.51
CA GLY A 9 -7.60 1.24 -0.39
C GLY A 9 -8.61 0.68 0.60
N HIS A 10 -9.40 1.51 1.29
CA HIS A 10 -10.41 1.03 2.22
C HIS A 10 -11.47 0.20 1.48
N THR A 11 -11.76 -0.97 2.04
CA THR A 11 -12.85 -1.82 1.60
C THR A 11 -14.21 -1.19 1.95
N PRO A 12 -15.28 -1.53 1.21
CA PRO A 12 -16.64 -1.30 1.69
C PRO A 12 -16.80 -1.85 3.11
N PHE A 13 -17.62 -1.19 3.93
CA PHE A 13 -17.84 -1.57 5.35
C PHE A 13 -16.63 -1.39 6.29
N GLY A 14 -15.60 -0.63 5.88
CA GLY A 14 -14.47 -0.26 6.75
C GLY A 14 -13.72 -1.47 7.28
N HIS A 15 -13.35 -1.46 8.56
CA HIS A 15 -12.54 -2.50 9.20
C HIS A 15 -13.17 -3.91 9.09
N THR A 16 -14.50 -4.03 9.19
CA THR A 16 -15.15 -5.34 9.05
C THR A 16 -15.01 -5.89 7.64
N GLY A 17 -15.05 -5.02 6.63
CA GLY A 17 -14.77 -5.40 5.24
C GLY A 17 -13.31 -5.82 5.05
N GLU A 18 -12.39 -5.13 5.72
CA GLU A 18 -10.97 -5.41 5.66
C GLU A 18 -10.65 -6.76 6.29
N GLU A 19 -11.17 -7.03 7.49
CA GLU A 19 -11.03 -8.32 8.18
C GLU A 19 -11.55 -9.47 7.33
N ALA A 20 -12.78 -9.33 6.82
CA ALA A 20 -13.39 -10.35 5.96
C ALA A 20 -12.58 -10.58 4.69
N LEU A 21 -12.08 -9.52 4.05
CA LEU A 21 -11.27 -9.65 2.84
C LEU A 21 -9.90 -10.25 3.14
N ASN A 22 -9.26 -9.87 4.25
CA ASN A 22 -7.99 -10.41 4.68
C ASN A 22 -8.08 -11.93 4.94
N GLU A 23 -9.15 -12.39 5.61
CA GLU A 23 -9.41 -13.82 5.79
C GLU A 23 -9.59 -14.56 4.47
N LYS A 24 -10.38 -14.00 3.54
CA LYS A 24 -10.58 -14.61 2.22
C LYS A 24 -9.34 -14.58 1.36
N MET A 25 -8.45 -13.62 1.56
CA MET A 25 -7.21 -13.46 0.81
C MET A 25 -6.02 -14.16 1.47
N ALA A 26 -6.21 -14.90 2.58
CA ALA A 26 -5.13 -15.52 3.34
C ALA A 26 -4.21 -16.42 2.48
N ALA A 27 -4.77 -17.19 1.54
CA ALA A 27 -4.00 -18.03 0.62
C ALA A 27 -3.17 -17.24 -0.42
N TRP A 28 -3.41 -15.93 -0.55
CA TRP A 28 -2.77 -15.02 -1.49
C TRP A 28 -1.96 -13.92 -0.79
N GLY A 29 -1.64 -14.09 0.49
CA GLY A 29 -0.83 -13.14 1.26
C GLY A 29 -1.63 -12.08 2.03
N GLY A 30 -2.95 -12.25 2.13
CA GLY A 30 -3.83 -11.39 2.91
C GLY A 30 -4.25 -10.10 2.19
N PHE A 31 -4.84 -9.19 2.94
CA PHE A 31 -5.27 -7.88 2.49
C PHE A 31 -4.92 -6.82 3.56
N ASP A 32 -4.47 -5.65 3.09
CA ASP A 32 -4.13 -4.49 3.90
C ASP A 32 -4.53 -3.23 3.12
N HIS A 33 -5.30 -2.35 3.75
CA HIS A 33 -5.82 -1.15 3.06
C HIS A 33 -4.70 -0.21 2.60
N ASN A 34 -3.59 -0.08 3.34
CA ASN A 34 -2.47 0.80 2.96
C ASN A 34 -1.76 0.28 1.72
N ALA A 35 -1.51 -1.02 1.66
CA ALA A 35 -0.97 -1.70 0.50
C ALA A 35 -1.91 -1.58 -0.72
N GLN A 36 -3.23 -1.64 -0.49
CA GLN A 36 -4.21 -1.42 -1.53
C GLN A 36 -4.25 0.04 -1.99
N SER A 37 -4.13 1.03 -1.10
CA SER A 37 -4.02 2.46 -1.45
C SER A 37 -2.83 2.69 -2.37
N LEU A 38 -1.65 2.13 -2.04
CA LEU A 38 -0.47 2.19 -2.90
C LEU A 38 -0.75 1.59 -4.28
N ARG A 39 -1.39 0.41 -4.33
CA ARG A 39 -1.72 -0.29 -5.58
C ARG A 39 -2.68 0.52 -6.45
N VAL A 40 -3.63 1.23 -5.85
CA VAL A 40 -4.56 2.11 -6.57
C VAL A 40 -3.79 3.22 -7.28
N VAL A 41 -2.94 3.95 -6.56
CA VAL A 41 -2.26 5.14 -7.11
C VAL A 41 -1.05 4.81 -7.99
N THR A 42 -0.52 3.59 -7.92
CA THR A 42 0.65 3.16 -8.73
C THR A 42 0.29 2.24 -9.90
N ARG A 43 -0.91 1.64 -9.91
CA ARG A 43 -1.23 0.60 -10.90
C ARG A 43 -2.70 0.51 -11.35
N LEU A 44 -3.67 0.67 -10.46
CA LEU A 44 -5.07 0.40 -10.82
C LEU A 44 -5.77 1.59 -11.47
N GLU A 45 -5.45 2.82 -11.07
CA GLU A 45 -5.98 4.01 -11.73
C GLU A 45 -5.41 4.13 -13.15
N ARG A 46 -6.30 4.38 -14.12
CA ARG A 46 -5.95 4.54 -15.53
C ARG A 46 -6.52 5.85 -16.05
N ARG A 47 -5.82 6.93 -15.71
CA ARG A 47 -6.20 8.31 -16.10
C ARG A 47 -5.30 8.89 -17.18
N TYR A 48 -4.20 8.21 -17.48
CA TYR A 48 -3.21 8.59 -18.48
C TYR A 48 -3.02 7.45 -19.47
N ALA A 49 -2.80 7.78 -20.75
CA ALA A 49 -2.67 6.76 -21.80
C ALA A 49 -1.29 6.09 -21.81
N GLU A 50 -0.26 6.78 -21.35
CA GLU A 50 1.14 6.35 -21.45
C GLU A 50 1.58 5.44 -20.29
N PHE A 51 0.91 5.51 -19.14
CA PHE A 51 1.28 4.76 -17.95
C PHE A 51 0.06 4.45 -17.07
N ASP A 52 0.15 3.33 -16.35
CA ASP A 52 -0.79 2.99 -15.27
C ASP A 52 -0.45 3.78 -13.99
N GLY A 53 -1.45 4.02 -13.14
CA GLY A 53 -1.32 4.81 -11.92
C GLY A 53 -1.45 6.33 -12.14
N LEU A 54 -1.08 7.09 -11.11
CA LEU A 54 -1.22 8.54 -11.05
C LEU A 54 0.11 9.28 -11.13
N ASN A 55 1.24 8.56 -11.21
CA ASN A 55 2.59 9.14 -11.27
C ASN A 55 2.83 10.21 -10.18
N LEU A 56 2.46 9.87 -8.94
CA LEU A 56 2.68 10.76 -7.79
C LEU A 56 4.18 10.86 -7.48
N THR A 57 4.58 11.93 -6.80
CA THR A 57 5.97 12.11 -6.38
C THR A 57 6.38 11.01 -5.40
N TRP A 58 7.68 10.71 -5.37
CA TRP A 58 8.24 9.67 -4.50
C TRP A 58 7.88 9.93 -3.02
N GLU A 59 8.01 11.17 -2.54
CA GLU A 59 7.70 11.54 -1.14
C GLU A 59 6.22 11.34 -0.81
N THR A 60 5.34 11.48 -1.81
CA THR A 60 3.91 11.22 -1.61
C THR A 60 3.65 9.73 -1.42
N LEU A 61 4.35 8.87 -2.17
CA LEU A 61 4.21 7.41 -2.08
C LEU A 61 4.89 6.85 -0.83
N GLU A 62 6.06 7.37 -0.47
CA GLU A 62 6.76 7.04 0.77
C GLU A 62 5.91 7.42 1.99
N GLY A 63 5.40 8.66 2.02
CA GLY A 63 4.54 9.13 3.10
C GLY A 63 3.21 8.36 3.17
N LEU A 64 2.65 7.94 2.04
CA LEU A 64 1.45 7.10 1.98
C LEU A 64 1.66 5.76 2.69
N VAL A 65 2.80 5.11 2.48
CA VAL A 65 3.07 3.79 3.07
C VAL A 65 3.44 3.92 4.55
N LYS A 66 4.16 4.98 4.95
CA LYS A 66 4.69 5.17 6.31
C LYS A 66 3.84 6.06 7.23
N HIS A 67 2.66 6.52 6.82
CA HIS A 67 1.88 7.46 7.64
C HIS A 67 1.46 6.92 9.01
N ASN A 68 1.41 5.59 9.18
CA ASN A 68 1.13 4.90 10.45
C ASN A 68 2.40 4.55 11.25
N GLY A 69 3.54 5.14 10.88
CA GLY A 69 4.87 4.85 11.39
C GLY A 69 5.69 3.92 10.49
N PRO A 70 6.94 3.63 10.87
CA PRO A 70 7.83 2.75 10.12
C PRO A 70 7.21 1.36 9.92
N LEU A 71 7.46 0.74 8.76
CA LEU A 71 7.03 -0.64 8.50
C LEU A 71 8.07 -1.66 8.98
N THR A 72 9.35 -1.31 8.94
CA THR A 72 10.44 -2.18 9.40
C THR A 72 11.28 -1.56 10.50
N ASN A 73 12.05 -2.39 11.19
CA ASN A 73 13.09 -1.97 12.12
C ASN A 73 14.40 -1.66 11.38
N ALA A 74 15.41 -1.17 12.09
CA ALA A 74 16.75 -0.90 11.52
C ALA A 74 17.46 -2.13 10.90
N LYS A 75 16.90 -3.34 11.05
CA LYS A 75 17.39 -4.59 10.43
C LYS A 75 16.54 -5.02 9.23
N GLY A 76 15.59 -4.20 8.77
CA GLY A 76 14.68 -4.51 7.66
C GLY A 76 13.59 -5.52 8.00
N GLN A 77 13.36 -5.82 9.29
CA GLN A 77 12.31 -6.77 9.71
C GLN A 77 11.01 -6.03 9.99
N GLY A 78 9.90 -6.53 9.47
CA GLY A 78 8.59 -5.90 9.62
C GLY A 78 8.11 -5.82 11.08
N LEU A 79 7.66 -4.63 11.51
CA LEU A 79 7.28 -4.32 12.89
C LEU A 79 5.92 -4.88 13.29
N LYS A 80 5.00 -5.05 12.33
CA LYS A 80 3.63 -5.55 12.55
C LYS A 80 3.39 -6.88 11.80
N GLY A 81 4.44 -7.67 11.61
CA GLY A 81 4.44 -8.85 10.75
C GLY A 81 5.13 -8.57 9.40
N PRO A 82 5.03 -9.48 8.43
CA PRO A 82 5.66 -9.29 7.13
C PRO A 82 5.06 -8.06 6.42
N VAL A 83 5.91 -7.22 5.84
CA VAL A 83 5.47 -6.07 5.02
C VAL A 83 4.51 -6.57 3.93
N PRO A 84 3.38 -5.91 3.64
CA PRO A 84 2.49 -6.37 2.57
C PRO A 84 3.21 -6.53 1.22
N GLN A 85 2.87 -7.57 0.45
CA GLN A 85 3.58 -7.92 -0.79
C GLN A 85 3.59 -6.76 -1.79
N ALA A 86 2.48 -6.04 -1.96
CA ALA A 86 2.40 -4.91 -2.90
C ALA A 86 3.39 -3.77 -2.56
N ILE A 87 3.66 -3.54 -1.27
CA ILE A 87 4.63 -2.53 -0.82
C ILE A 87 6.06 -3.02 -1.14
N ARG A 88 6.35 -4.31 -0.88
CA ARG A 88 7.65 -4.90 -1.24
C ARG A 88 7.91 -4.85 -2.74
N ASP A 89 6.93 -5.24 -3.56
CA ASP A 89 7.04 -5.26 -5.02
C ASP A 89 7.32 -3.86 -5.56
N TYR A 90 6.60 -2.85 -5.05
CA TYR A 90 6.85 -1.47 -5.44
C TYR A 90 8.23 -0.99 -4.99
N SER A 91 8.62 -1.30 -3.75
CA SER A 91 9.93 -0.91 -3.19
C SER A 91 11.12 -1.52 -3.93
N GLN A 92 10.94 -2.66 -4.62
CA GLN A 92 11.99 -3.25 -5.47
C GLN A 92 12.22 -2.45 -6.76
N LEU A 93 11.22 -1.72 -7.24
CA LEU A 93 11.30 -0.87 -8.43
C LEU A 93 11.69 0.57 -8.07
N HIS A 94 11.13 1.07 -6.96
CA HIS A 94 11.34 2.41 -6.44
C HIS A 94 11.55 2.31 -4.93
N ASP A 95 12.81 2.34 -4.50
CA ASP A 95 13.17 2.16 -3.08
C ASP A 95 12.39 3.13 -2.18
N LEU A 96 11.52 2.60 -1.32
CA LEU A 96 10.70 3.37 -0.39
C LEU A 96 11.41 3.58 0.96
N GLU A 97 12.68 3.17 1.09
CA GLU A 97 13.46 3.26 2.34
C GLU A 97 12.72 2.62 3.52
N LEU A 98 12.28 1.37 3.33
CA LEU A 98 11.45 0.61 4.28
C LEU A 98 12.15 0.24 5.58
#